data_AF-A0A1B8ETB6-F1
#
_entry.id   AF-A0A1B8ETB6-F1
#
_cell.length_a   1.000
_cell.length_b   1.000
_cell.length_c   1.000
_cell.angle_alpha   90.00
_cell.angle_beta   90.00
_cell.angle_gamma   90.00
#
_symmetry.space_group_name_H-M   'P 1'
#
loop_
_entity.id
_entity.type
_entity.pdbx_description
1 polymer ?
#
loop_
_entity_poly.entity_id
_entity_poly.type
_entity_poly.pdbx_seq_one_letter_code
_entity_poly.pdbx_strand_id
1 'polypeptide(L)'
;MSYRIDTKNDDGEDVFFFMKVSIGEEGRAALHGEFESTSEIHSVVGDFTPKPIAWGSFKAIPNAHYYICKFYELVGELPKQAEFCEKVAALHSKSQSPNGKFGFHMVTYNGDLPQENGYTDTWEECFTNGFKHMLNKNVERGGPWEEVESLQSNMLDKVIPRLLRPMESNGRSIKPSLVHGDLWCGNTDIDSQTDQPLIYDPASFYAHNEYELGNWRPERNKFSRSYFNAYHSHIPKSIPEDDYDDRNALYSIRFNLHAAALFPKMTSFRELVIDEMKRLIAKYPNGYEEEEGISATSTAQALPTSFDVNDISIPAVGFGTFQGDDGNGQVKEAVLNALRTGYRHIDTALAYGNEKEVGEAIKESGIPRKEIFVTTKLAQTWHNPSDVEEAVDQSLKTLQLDYVDLYLMHFPHAYTAGPNHSTLRHPNGKPVIDVELSRAYPQTWQAMEKLVDSGKARLIGVSNFSIIKIKRILEVSRIRPAVNQVEMHPYLPQQELLDFCSAEGIHVTAHQPLGGHPVAAVGPNSDRPGPLLDSTVAEIAKSISKSPAQVLLTWALQRGVSVVPKTVQEDRMVENRALSRLADEDMTKINKIVESTGTVRYLDPKRHIGFDIFTESVDEPVVAAE
;
A
#
# COMPACT_ATOMS: atom_id res chain seq x y z
N MET A 1 28.06 -26.79 -19.25
CA MET A 1 28.72 -26.00 -20.32
C MET A 1 27.64 -25.42 -21.20
N SER A 2 27.87 -24.24 -21.79
CA SER A 2 26.88 -23.56 -22.64
C SER A 2 27.50 -23.23 -24.00
N TYR A 3 26.71 -23.37 -25.06
CA TYR A 3 27.16 -23.23 -26.45
C TYR A 3 26.14 -22.46 -27.27
N ARG A 4 26.62 -21.70 -28.25
CA ARG A 4 25.82 -21.18 -29.36
C ARG A 4 25.97 -22.14 -30.55
N ILE A 5 24.86 -22.50 -31.17
CA ILE A 5 24.81 -23.31 -32.38
C ILE A 5 24.34 -22.43 -33.52
N ASP A 6 25.18 -22.30 -34.54
CA ASP A 6 24.88 -21.57 -35.77
C ASP A 6 24.58 -22.60 -36.86
N THR A 7 23.39 -22.52 -37.46
CA THR A 7 22.99 -23.41 -38.55
C THR A 7 22.04 -22.70 -39.50
N LYS A 8 21.59 -23.41 -40.55
CA LYS A 8 20.56 -22.93 -41.48
C LYS A 8 19.29 -23.74 -41.36
N ASN A 9 18.14 -23.09 -41.54
CA ASN A 9 16.86 -23.78 -41.69
C ASN A 9 16.72 -24.39 -43.11
N ASP A 10 15.61 -25.07 -43.39
CA ASP A 10 15.36 -25.72 -44.68
C ASP A 10 15.29 -24.71 -45.84
N ASP A 11 14.97 -23.45 -45.55
CA ASP A 11 14.94 -22.33 -46.51
C ASP A 11 16.32 -21.67 -46.72
N GLY A 12 17.35 -22.13 -46.00
CA GLY A 12 18.72 -21.63 -46.10
C GLY A 12 19.01 -20.36 -45.29
N GLU A 13 18.07 -19.91 -44.47
CA GLU A 13 18.20 -18.77 -43.56
C GLU A 13 18.99 -19.15 -42.31
N ASP A 14 19.83 -18.23 -41.83
CA ASP A 14 20.61 -18.44 -40.62
C ASP A 14 19.70 -18.48 -39.39
N VAL A 15 19.84 -19.54 -38.59
CA VAL A 15 19.12 -19.74 -37.32
C VAL A 15 20.10 -20.10 -36.21
N PHE A 16 19.83 -19.58 -35.01
CA PHE A 16 20.75 -19.65 -33.88
C PHE A 16 20.08 -20.30 -32.68
N PHE A 17 20.78 -21.23 -32.03
CA PHE A 17 20.30 -21.93 -30.84
C PHE A 17 21.27 -21.82 -29.67
N PHE A 18 20.72 -21.71 -28.47
CA PHE A 18 21.47 -21.89 -27.24
C PHE A 18 21.39 -23.35 -26.82
N MET A 19 22.52 -23.94 -26.44
CA MET A 19 22.59 -25.31 -25.94
C MET A 19 23.33 -25.37 -24.62
N LYS A 20 22.66 -25.93 -23.60
CA LYS A 20 23.25 -26.26 -22.30
C LYS A 20 23.57 -27.75 -22.28
N VAL A 21 24.76 -28.10 -21.78
CA VAL A 21 25.24 -29.49 -21.68
C VAL A 21 25.64 -29.81 -20.25
N SER A 22 25.18 -30.96 -19.77
CA SER A 22 25.48 -31.50 -18.44
C SER A 22 25.78 -33.00 -18.51
N ILE A 23 26.41 -33.55 -17.48
CA ILE A 23 26.90 -34.94 -17.44
C ILE A 23 26.25 -35.70 -16.29
N GLY A 24 25.98 -36.99 -16.49
CA GLY A 24 25.44 -37.90 -15.49
C GLY A 24 23.94 -37.77 -15.27
N GLU A 25 23.39 -38.64 -14.42
CA GLU A 25 21.93 -38.72 -14.20
C GLU A 25 21.34 -37.46 -13.58
N GLU A 26 22.04 -36.82 -12.64
CA GLU A 26 21.60 -35.54 -12.06
C GLU A 26 21.59 -34.43 -13.13
N GLY A 27 22.63 -34.37 -13.96
CA GLY A 27 22.70 -33.46 -15.09
C GLY A 27 21.59 -33.68 -16.11
N ARG A 28 21.23 -34.95 -16.37
CA ARG A 28 20.10 -35.33 -17.22
C ARG A 28 18.77 -34.84 -16.64
N ALA A 29 18.56 -35.05 -15.35
CA ALA A 29 17.35 -34.63 -14.65
C ALA A 29 17.20 -33.10 -14.62
N ALA A 30 18.30 -32.38 -14.37
CA ALA A 30 18.31 -30.92 -14.38
C ALA A 30 17.91 -30.34 -15.74
N LEU A 31 18.51 -30.84 -16.83
CA LEU A 31 18.19 -30.36 -18.19
C LEU A 31 16.76 -30.72 -18.63
N HIS A 32 16.23 -31.87 -18.19
CA HIS A 32 14.84 -32.22 -18.42
C HIS A 32 13.89 -31.27 -17.66
N GLY A 33 14.19 -30.97 -16.39
CA GLY A 33 13.43 -30.02 -15.60
C GLY A 33 13.46 -28.60 -16.18
N GLU A 34 14.61 -28.14 -16.68
CA GLU A 34 14.75 -26.84 -17.35
C GLU A 34 13.95 -26.78 -18.66
N PHE A 35 13.97 -27.85 -19.46
CA PHE A 35 13.15 -27.94 -20.67
C PHE A 35 11.66 -27.84 -20.37
N GLU A 36 11.17 -28.60 -19.39
CA GLU A 36 9.76 -28.62 -19.00
C GLU A 36 9.34 -27.29 -18.37
N SER A 37 10.19 -26.71 -17.51
CA SER A 37 10.00 -25.39 -16.90
C SER A 37 9.89 -24.29 -17.96
N THR A 38 10.80 -24.29 -18.94
CA THR A 38 10.79 -23.33 -20.05
C THR A 38 9.56 -23.53 -20.93
N SER A 39 9.19 -24.77 -21.22
CA SER A 39 8.02 -25.10 -22.06
C SER A 39 6.73 -24.63 -21.42
N GLU A 40 6.58 -24.85 -20.12
CA GLU A 40 5.41 -24.43 -19.37
C GLU A 40 5.28 -22.90 -19.34
N ILE A 41 6.36 -22.16 -19.04
CA ILE A 41 6.35 -20.68 -19.09
C ILE A 41 6.05 -20.19 -20.51
N HIS A 42 6.72 -20.74 -21.53
CA HIS A 42 6.56 -20.31 -22.93
C HIS A 42 5.11 -20.51 -23.42
N SER A 43 4.43 -21.55 -22.93
CA SER A 43 3.02 -21.79 -23.25
C SER A 43 2.08 -20.68 -22.72
N VAL A 44 2.46 -19.99 -21.64
CA VAL A 44 1.64 -18.96 -20.98
C VAL A 44 1.96 -17.56 -21.49
N VAL A 45 3.25 -17.23 -21.65
CA VAL A 45 3.73 -15.86 -21.92
C VAL A 45 4.56 -15.72 -23.20
N GLY A 46 4.69 -16.79 -23.99
CA GLY A 46 5.36 -16.78 -25.28
C GLY A 46 6.81 -16.29 -25.18
N ASP A 47 7.17 -15.32 -26.01
CA ASP A 47 8.53 -14.81 -26.18
C ASP A 47 9.12 -14.09 -24.94
N PHE A 48 8.39 -14.00 -23.82
CA PHE A 48 9.00 -13.57 -22.55
C PHE A 48 10.02 -14.57 -22.01
N THR A 49 9.97 -15.83 -22.44
CA THR A 49 10.99 -16.86 -22.19
C THR A 49 11.48 -17.45 -23.51
N PRO A 50 12.74 -17.92 -23.60
CA PRO A 50 13.24 -18.56 -24.80
C PRO A 50 12.35 -19.70 -25.27
N LYS A 51 12.11 -19.80 -26.58
CA LYS A 51 11.39 -20.93 -27.15
C LYS A 51 12.20 -22.22 -26.97
N PRO A 52 11.72 -23.21 -26.19
CA PRO A 52 12.42 -24.48 -26.04
C PRO A 52 12.29 -25.29 -27.33
N ILE A 53 13.37 -26.00 -27.70
CA ILE A 53 13.46 -26.75 -28.96
C ILE A 53 13.55 -28.24 -28.69
N ALA A 54 14.50 -28.67 -27.86
CA ALA A 54 14.70 -30.07 -27.56
C ALA A 54 15.52 -30.26 -26.28
N TRP A 55 15.42 -31.44 -25.70
CA TRP A 55 16.38 -31.95 -24.73
C TRP A 55 16.67 -33.43 -25.03
N GLY A 56 17.76 -33.97 -24.50
CA GLY A 56 18.11 -35.37 -24.74
C GLY A 56 19.50 -35.77 -24.31
N SER A 57 19.99 -36.88 -24.87
CA SER A 57 21.32 -37.43 -24.60
C SER A 57 22.12 -37.56 -25.88
N PHE A 58 23.41 -37.25 -25.84
CA PHE A 58 24.29 -37.42 -26.98
C PHE A 58 24.50 -38.91 -27.27
N LYS A 59 24.30 -39.33 -28.52
CA LYS A 59 24.62 -40.71 -28.95
C LYS A 59 26.12 -41.00 -28.92
N ALA A 60 26.94 -40.00 -29.25
CA ALA A 60 28.39 -40.14 -29.40
C ALA A 60 29.17 -39.92 -28.10
N ILE A 61 28.55 -39.30 -27.08
CA ILE A 61 29.21 -38.94 -25.83
C ILE A 61 28.41 -39.58 -24.68
N PRO A 62 28.85 -40.75 -24.19
CA PRO A 62 28.18 -41.43 -23.08
C PRO A 62 28.02 -40.51 -21.86
N ASN A 63 26.86 -40.59 -21.20
CA ASN A 63 26.51 -39.79 -20.03
C ASN A 63 26.49 -38.26 -20.24
N ALA A 64 26.51 -37.76 -21.47
CA ALA A 64 26.33 -36.34 -21.74
C ALA A 64 24.91 -36.06 -22.26
N HIS A 65 24.31 -35.00 -21.74
CA HIS A 65 22.93 -34.62 -21.97
C HIS A 65 22.85 -33.16 -22.41
N TYR A 66 21.80 -32.79 -23.14
CA TYR A 66 21.61 -31.45 -23.65
C TYR A 66 20.19 -30.91 -23.43
N TYR A 67 20.08 -29.60 -23.33
CA TYR A 67 18.88 -28.78 -23.51
C TYR A 67 19.18 -27.73 -24.58
N ILE A 68 18.23 -27.50 -25.50
CA ILE A 68 18.35 -26.55 -26.61
C ILE A 68 17.12 -25.64 -26.62
N CYS A 69 17.35 -24.34 -26.74
CA CYS A 69 16.33 -23.33 -26.97
C CYS A 69 16.78 -22.33 -28.06
N LYS A 70 15.87 -21.45 -28.50
CA LYS A 70 16.22 -20.34 -29.39
C LYS A 70 17.30 -19.45 -28.73
N PHE A 71 18.31 -19.06 -29.50
CA PHE A 71 19.34 -18.14 -29.04
C PHE A 71 18.84 -16.69 -29.07
N TYR A 72 19.23 -15.91 -28.08
CA TYR A 72 18.97 -14.47 -27.98
C TYR A 72 20.29 -13.74 -27.71
N GLU A 73 20.47 -12.59 -28.33
CA GLU A 73 21.56 -11.68 -28.00
C GLU A 73 21.09 -10.77 -26.89
N LEU A 74 21.83 -10.74 -25.78
CA LEU A 74 21.42 -10.06 -24.56
C LEU A 74 22.20 -8.75 -24.39
N VAL A 75 21.54 -7.71 -23.89
CA VAL A 75 22.13 -6.38 -23.68
C VAL A 75 23.09 -6.38 -22.47
N GLY A 76 22.80 -7.18 -21.44
CA GLY A 76 23.54 -7.20 -20.17
C GLY A 76 23.04 -6.15 -19.18
N GLU A 77 21.79 -5.73 -19.33
CA GLU A 77 21.14 -4.72 -18.48
C GLU A 77 19.84 -5.28 -17.88
N LEU A 78 19.45 -4.73 -16.72
CA LEU A 78 18.17 -5.07 -16.13
C LEU A 78 17.01 -4.49 -16.95
N PRO A 79 15.96 -5.27 -17.23
CA PRO A 79 14.76 -4.77 -17.90
C PRO A 79 14.09 -3.58 -17.19
N LYS A 80 13.42 -2.70 -17.94
CA LYS A 80 12.63 -1.62 -17.36
C LYS A 80 11.50 -2.20 -16.47
N GLN A 81 11.31 -1.60 -15.29
CA GLN A 81 10.44 -2.16 -14.24
C GLN A 81 9.01 -2.38 -14.71
N ALA A 82 8.41 -1.40 -15.39
CA ALA A 82 7.01 -1.46 -15.82
C ALA A 82 6.79 -2.64 -16.80
N GLU A 83 7.57 -2.71 -17.88
CA GLU A 83 7.41 -3.72 -18.92
C GLU A 83 7.74 -5.13 -18.41
N PHE A 84 8.77 -5.26 -17.56
CA PHE A 84 9.15 -6.53 -16.95
C PHE A 84 8.08 -7.04 -15.98
N CYS A 85 7.65 -6.19 -15.04
CA CYS A 85 6.67 -6.58 -14.04
C CYS A 85 5.28 -6.84 -14.64
N GLU A 86 4.91 -6.17 -15.74
CA GLU A 86 3.71 -6.50 -16.51
C GLU A 86 3.76 -7.94 -17.02
N LYS A 87 4.89 -8.37 -17.61
CA LYS A 87 5.06 -9.73 -18.15
C LYS A 87 5.12 -10.79 -17.04
N VAL A 88 5.79 -10.50 -15.91
CA VAL A 88 5.79 -11.39 -14.73
C VAL A 88 4.37 -11.52 -14.15
N ALA A 89 3.65 -10.41 -14.00
CA ALA A 89 2.26 -10.44 -13.55
C ALA A 89 1.35 -11.19 -14.54
N ALA A 90 1.60 -11.08 -15.84
CA ALA A 90 0.89 -11.85 -16.86
C ALA A 90 1.14 -13.36 -16.71
N LEU A 91 2.38 -13.79 -16.44
CA LEU A 91 2.71 -15.19 -16.14
C LEU A 91 1.90 -15.71 -14.95
N HIS A 92 1.92 -14.98 -13.83
CA HIS A 92 1.23 -15.38 -12.61
C HIS A 92 -0.30 -15.39 -12.78
N SER A 93 -0.85 -14.40 -13.49
CA SER A 93 -2.29 -14.23 -13.68
C SER A 93 -2.88 -15.20 -14.70
N LYS A 94 -2.16 -15.52 -15.78
CA LYS A 94 -2.66 -16.35 -16.90
C LYS A 94 -2.38 -17.84 -16.73
N SER A 95 -1.37 -18.22 -15.97
CA SER A 95 -1.05 -19.64 -15.73
C SER A 95 -2.18 -20.36 -15.00
N GLN A 96 -2.31 -21.66 -15.21
CA GLN A 96 -3.27 -22.51 -14.51
C GLN A 96 -2.60 -23.82 -14.14
N SER A 97 -2.61 -24.17 -12.84
CA SER A 97 -2.13 -25.48 -12.41
C SER A 97 -3.00 -26.58 -13.02
N PRO A 98 -2.41 -27.61 -13.67
CA PRO A 98 -3.15 -28.67 -14.38
C PRO A 98 -4.14 -29.44 -13.52
N ASN A 99 -3.87 -29.50 -12.21
CA ASN A 99 -4.67 -30.21 -11.22
C ASN A 99 -5.19 -29.30 -10.10
N GLY A 100 -5.00 -27.99 -10.22
CA GLY A 100 -5.38 -27.00 -9.20
C GLY A 100 -4.54 -27.05 -7.92
N LYS A 101 -3.41 -27.77 -7.90
CA LYS A 101 -2.52 -27.92 -6.74
C LYS A 101 -1.25 -27.08 -6.87
N PHE A 102 -0.58 -26.83 -5.74
CA PHE A 102 0.77 -26.25 -5.70
C PHE A 102 1.80 -27.35 -5.96
N GLY A 103 2.90 -27.03 -6.64
CA GLY A 103 3.96 -27.99 -7.02
C GLY A 103 4.12 -28.14 -8.53
N PHE A 104 4.77 -29.21 -8.96
CA PHE A 104 5.08 -29.50 -10.35
C PHE A 104 5.06 -31.00 -10.62
N HIS A 105 4.90 -31.41 -11.88
CA HIS A 105 4.84 -32.83 -12.28
C HIS A 105 6.19 -33.54 -12.19
N MET A 106 7.28 -32.80 -11.97
CA MET A 106 8.62 -33.34 -11.85
C MET A 106 9.53 -32.44 -11.00
N VAL A 107 10.65 -33.01 -10.57
CA VAL A 107 11.71 -32.27 -9.87
C VAL A 107 12.38 -31.29 -10.83
N THR A 108 12.39 -30.01 -10.45
CA THR A 108 13.17 -28.95 -11.11
C THR A 108 14.38 -28.58 -10.27
N TYR A 109 15.34 -27.86 -10.84
CA TYR A 109 16.66 -27.64 -10.24
C TYR A 109 17.04 -26.16 -10.26
N ASN A 110 17.50 -25.65 -9.11
CA ASN A 110 18.13 -24.34 -9.03
C ASN A 110 19.64 -24.56 -8.95
N GLY A 111 20.37 -24.27 -10.03
CA GLY A 111 21.75 -24.70 -10.18
C GLY A 111 21.84 -26.23 -10.25
N ASP A 112 22.62 -26.84 -9.37
CA ASP A 112 22.74 -28.31 -9.25
C ASP A 112 21.95 -28.89 -8.06
N LEU A 113 21.09 -28.07 -7.43
CA LEU A 113 20.25 -28.49 -6.31
C LEU A 113 18.84 -28.86 -6.77
N PRO A 114 18.36 -30.10 -6.51
CA PRO A 114 16.98 -30.46 -6.79
C PRO A 114 16.04 -29.68 -5.85
N GLN A 115 14.86 -29.32 -6.33
CA GLN A 115 13.78 -28.74 -5.52
C GLN A 115 12.85 -29.85 -4.98
N GLU A 116 12.28 -29.62 -3.80
CA GLU A 116 11.13 -30.40 -3.33
C GLU A 116 9.87 -29.63 -3.74
N ASN A 117 9.30 -30.03 -4.87
CA ASN A 117 8.20 -29.34 -5.55
C ASN A 117 7.07 -30.31 -5.91
N GLY A 118 6.93 -31.44 -5.20
CA GLY A 118 5.80 -32.34 -5.38
C GLY A 118 4.45 -31.67 -5.13
N TYR A 119 3.38 -32.21 -5.75
CA TYR A 119 2.06 -31.61 -5.62
C TYR A 119 1.49 -31.68 -4.19
N THR A 120 0.95 -30.56 -3.72
CA THR A 120 0.35 -30.38 -2.39
C THR A 120 -0.93 -29.56 -2.50
N ASP A 121 -1.85 -29.75 -1.54
CA ASP A 121 -3.16 -29.09 -1.59
C ASP A 121 -3.13 -27.65 -1.08
N THR A 122 -2.15 -27.31 -0.25
CA THR A 122 -1.99 -25.96 0.32
C THR A 122 -0.60 -25.41 0.04
N TRP A 123 -0.50 -24.09 -0.04
CA TRP A 123 0.78 -23.43 -0.20
C TRP A 123 1.67 -23.55 1.04
N GLU A 124 1.06 -23.53 2.24
CA GLU A 124 1.79 -23.78 3.49
C GLU A 124 2.54 -25.11 3.45
N GLU A 125 1.87 -26.19 3.02
CA GLU A 125 2.47 -27.50 2.89
C GLU A 125 3.59 -27.52 1.84
N CYS A 126 3.31 -26.98 0.65
CA CYS A 126 4.29 -26.85 -0.44
C CYS A 126 5.57 -26.16 0.04
N PHE A 127 5.42 -24.98 0.64
CA PHE A 127 6.52 -24.18 1.13
C PHE A 127 7.26 -24.87 2.27
N THR A 128 6.54 -25.48 3.22
CA THR A 128 7.13 -26.20 4.36
C THR A 128 8.01 -27.36 3.89
N ASN A 129 7.56 -28.12 2.90
CA ASN A 129 8.33 -29.22 2.33
C ASN A 129 9.61 -28.71 1.65
N GLY A 130 9.48 -27.66 0.82
CA GLY A 130 10.63 -26.98 0.20
C GLY A 130 11.62 -26.40 1.20
N PHE A 131 11.13 -25.83 2.31
CA PHE A 131 11.96 -25.25 3.37
C PHE A 131 12.75 -26.32 4.11
N LYS A 132 12.10 -27.41 4.55
CA LYS A 132 12.75 -28.57 5.19
C LYS A 132 13.81 -29.19 4.28
N HIS A 133 13.50 -29.34 3.01
CA HIS A 133 14.44 -29.86 2.02
C HIS A 133 15.69 -28.99 1.90
N MET A 134 15.55 -27.66 1.87
CA MET A 134 16.70 -26.76 1.82
C MET A 134 17.52 -26.74 3.11
N LEU A 135 16.91 -26.92 4.28
CA LEU A 135 17.65 -27.13 5.53
C LEU A 135 18.52 -28.40 5.45
N ASN A 136 17.95 -29.51 4.98
CA ASN A 136 18.68 -30.77 4.80
C ASN A 136 19.82 -30.62 3.79
N LYS A 137 19.59 -29.96 2.65
CA LYS A 137 20.64 -29.71 1.64
C LYS A 137 21.79 -28.87 2.17
N ASN A 138 21.52 -27.94 3.10
CA ASN A 138 22.57 -27.18 3.78
C ASN A 138 23.44 -28.07 4.67
N VAL A 139 22.84 -29.03 5.39
CA VAL A 139 23.58 -30.00 6.21
C VAL A 139 24.40 -30.95 5.33
N GLU A 140 23.80 -31.47 4.25
CA GLU A 140 24.48 -32.36 3.31
C GLU A 140 25.72 -31.71 2.67
N ARG A 141 25.62 -30.44 2.26
CA ARG A 141 26.70 -29.75 1.52
C ARG A 141 27.67 -28.98 2.39
N GLY A 142 27.19 -28.34 3.45
CA GLY A 142 27.97 -27.45 4.30
C GLY A 142 28.20 -27.96 5.71
N GLY A 143 27.76 -29.19 6.02
CA GLY A 143 27.84 -29.76 7.36
C GLY A 143 26.84 -29.16 8.36
N PRO A 144 26.88 -29.62 9.63
CA PRO A 144 25.97 -29.20 10.69
C PRO A 144 25.90 -27.67 10.85
N TRP A 145 24.75 -27.20 11.33
CA TRP A 145 24.50 -25.76 11.47
C TRP A 145 23.70 -25.49 12.75
N GLU A 146 24.41 -25.57 13.88
CA GLU A 146 23.82 -25.57 15.23
C GLU A 146 22.85 -24.41 15.49
N GLU A 147 23.17 -23.18 15.05
CA GLU A 147 22.23 -22.06 15.21
C GLU A 147 20.91 -22.30 14.47
N VAL A 148 20.94 -22.74 13.22
CA VAL A 148 19.70 -23.01 12.47
C VAL A 148 18.97 -24.22 13.04
N GLU A 149 19.69 -25.25 13.48
CA GLU A 149 19.10 -26.39 14.19
C GLU A 149 18.33 -25.96 15.45
N SER A 150 18.79 -24.93 16.15
CA SER A 150 18.09 -24.36 17.31
C SER A 150 16.87 -23.50 16.96
N LEU A 151 16.80 -22.98 15.72
CA LEU A 151 15.73 -22.08 15.26
C LEU A 151 14.67 -22.80 14.40
N GLN A 152 15.02 -23.91 13.76
CA GLN A 152 14.19 -24.57 12.74
C GLN A 152 12.81 -25.00 13.26
N SER A 153 12.71 -25.48 14.50
CA SER A 153 11.42 -25.88 15.08
C SER A 153 10.48 -24.67 15.21
N ASN A 154 10.97 -23.53 15.71
CA ASN A 154 10.16 -22.31 15.76
C ASN A 154 9.78 -21.82 14.36
N MET A 155 10.64 -21.97 13.35
CA MET A 155 10.24 -21.61 11.98
C MET A 155 9.11 -22.50 11.46
N LEU A 156 9.27 -23.82 11.60
CA LEU A 156 8.35 -24.82 11.07
C LEU A 156 7.02 -24.83 11.83
N ASP A 157 7.06 -24.71 13.16
CA ASP A 157 5.88 -24.88 14.01
C ASP A 157 5.13 -23.56 14.25
N LYS A 158 5.80 -22.41 14.09
CA LYS A 158 5.24 -21.11 14.44
C LYS A 158 5.21 -20.14 13.26
N VAL A 159 6.39 -19.79 12.73
CA VAL A 159 6.51 -18.68 11.77
C VAL A 159 5.86 -19.01 10.43
N ILE A 160 6.16 -20.18 9.86
CA ILE A 160 5.61 -20.61 8.57
C ILE A 160 4.08 -20.72 8.64
N PRO A 161 3.49 -21.45 9.60
CA PRO A 161 2.04 -21.46 9.81
C PRO A 161 1.47 -20.06 9.98
N ARG A 162 2.08 -19.21 10.80
CA ARG A 162 1.57 -17.86 11.07
C ARG A 162 1.50 -17.00 9.81
N LEU A 163 2.48 -17.08 8.93
CA LEU A 163 2.56 -16.22 7.75
C LEU A 163 1.85 -16.79 6.52
N LEU A 164 1.72 -18.12 6.41
CA LEU A 164 1.17 -18.76 5.22
C LEU A 164 -0.27 -19.25 5.38
N ARG A 165 -0.59 -19.89 6.52
CA ARG A 165 -1.93 -20.43 6.78
C ARG A 165 -3.05 -19.39 6.63
N PRO A 166 -2.91 -18.14 7.09
CA PRO A 166 -3.96 -17.14 6.94
C PRO A 166 -4.40 -16.95 5.49
N MET A 167 -3.51 -17.04 4.51
CA MET A 167 -3.86 -16.81 3.09
C MET A 167 -4.88 -17.82 2.54
N GLU A 168 -4.98 -18.99 3.18
CA GLU A 168 -5.85 -20.10 2.78
C GLU A 168 -6.87 -20.47 3.88
N SER A 169 -7.04 -19.59 4.87
CA SER A 169 -7.97 -19.76 6.01
C SER A 169 -9.08 -18.72 6.00
N ASN A 170 -10.15 -18.96 6.75
CA ASN A 170 -11.29 -18.05 6.88
C ASN A 170 -11.94 -17.72 5.53
N GLY A 171 -12.11 -18.74 4.66
CA GLY A 171 -12.72 -18.59 3.34
C GLY A 171 -11.82 -17.96 2.27
N ARG A 172 -10.58 -17.61 2.63
CA ARG A 172 -9.56 -17.16 1.67
C ARG A 172 -8.97 -18.34 0.94
N SER A 173 -8.54 -18.08 -0.29
CA SER A 173 -7.77 -18.99 -1.10
C SER A 173 -6.77 -18.20 -1.91
N ILE A 174 -5.63 -18.83 -2.19
CA ILE A 174 -4.65 -18.31 -3.14
C ILE A 174 -4.58 -19.24 -4.34
N LYS A 175 -4.36 -18.64 -5.50
CA LYS A 175 -4.23 -19.35 -6.76
C LYS A 175 -2.83 -19.97 -6.86
N PRO A 176 -2.69 -21.26 -7.21
CA PRO A 176 -1.42 -21.82 -7.66
C PRO A 176 -1.02 -21.17 -9.01
N SER A 177 -0.07 -20.25 -8.94
CA SER A 177 0.47 -19.50 -10.08
C SER A 177 1.81 -20.09 -10.49
N LEU A 178 2.02 -20.29 -11.78
CA LEU A 178 3.32 -20.70 -12.30
C LEU A 178 4.33 -19.59 -12.02
N VAL A 179 5.41 -19.92 -11.32
CA VAL A 179 6.55 -19.02 -11.03
C VAL A 179 7.78 -19.45 -11.81
N HIS A 180 8.72 -18.53 -12.01
CA HIS A 180 10.04 -18.86 -12.59
C HIS A 180 10.85 -19.78 -11.65
N GLY A 181 10.62 -19.68 -10.33
CA GLY A 181 11.27 -20.51 -9.30
C GLY A 181 12.72 -20.15 -8.94
N ASP A 182 13.38 -19.37 -9.79
CA ASP A 182 14.70 -18.77 -9.52
C ASP A 182 14.89 -17.39 -10.19
N LEU A 183 13.94 -16.46 -10.01
CA LEU A 183 14.01 -15.16 -10.70
C LEU A 183 14.85 -14.15 -9.90
N TRP A 184 16.06 -13.90 -10.36
CA TRP A 184 16.99 -12.89 -9.84
C TRP A 184 17.65 -12.15 -11.03
N CYS A 185 18.45 -11.11 -10.77
CA CYS A 185 19.05 -10.31 -11.84
C CYS A 185 19.95 -11.09 -12.83
N GLY A 186 20.40 -12.30 -12.49
CA GLY A 186 21.19 -13.15 -13.38
C GLY A 186 20.37 -14.02 -14.34
N ASN A 187 19.05 -14.11 -14.12
CA ASN A 187 18.11 -14.92 -14.92
C ASN A 187 17.12 -14.04 -15.70
N THR A 188 17.49 -12.79 -15.93
CA THR A 188 16.72 -11.85 -16.74
C THR A 188 17.64 -10.90 -17.50
N ASP A 189 17.23 -10.48 -18.68
CA ASP A 189 17.93 -9.50 -19.51
C ASP A 189 16.96 -8.90 -20.55
N ILE A 190 17.49 -8.09 -21.46
CA ILE A 190 16.78 -7.51 -22.60
C ILE A 190 17.27 -8.19 -23.87
N ASP A 191 16.35 -8.62 -24.73
CA ASP A 191 16.69 -9.07 -26.08
C ASP A 191 17.11 -7.88 -26.95
N SER A 192 18.36 -7.88 -27.42
CA SER A 192 18.94 -6.79 -28.20
C SER A 192 18.24 -6.55 -29.54
N GLN A 193 17.51 -7.55 -30.05
CA GLN A 193 16.80 -7.44 -31.32
C GLN A 193 15.42 -6.78 -31.18
N THR A 194 14.74 -7.00 -30.06
CA THR A 194 13.36 -6.57 -29.85
C THR A 194 13.20 -5.49 -28.77
N ASP A 195 14.25 -5.21 -28.00
CA ASP A 195 14.22 -4.35 -26.81
C ASP A 195 13.17 -4.81 -25.78
N GLN A 196 12.84 -6.11 -25.77
CA GLN A 196 11.86 -6.69 -24.86
C GLN A 196 12.53 -7.42 -23.69
N PRO A 197 11.93 -7.37 -22.49
CA PRO A 197 12.36 -8.20 -21.37
C PRO A 197 12.33 -9.69 -21.70
N LEU A 198 13.30 -10.43 -21.18
CA LEU A 198 13.44 -11.89 -21.29
C LEU A 198 13.79 -12.48 -19.93
N ILE A 199 13.20 -13.64 -19.59
CA ILE A 199 13.58 -14.48 -18.45
C ILE A 199 14.06 -15.85 -18.94
N TYR A 200 15.04 -16.44 -18.26
CA TYR A 200 15.68 -17.69 -18.69
C TYR A 200 16.29 -18.45 -17.51
N ASP A 201 16.66 -19.72 -17.77
CA ASP A 201 17.11 -20.67 -16.74
C ASP A 201 16.08 -20.92 -15.62
N PRO A 202 14.80 -21.21 -15.95
CA PRO A 202 13.76 -21.40 -14.95
C PRO A 202 13.84 -22.74 -14.25
N ALA A 203 13.34 -22.73 -13.02
CA ALA A 203 13.15 -23.91 -12.19
C ALA A 203 11.71 -23.90 -11.67
N SER A 204 10.78 -23.98 -12.62
CA SER A 204 9.38 -23.62 -12.40
C SER A 204 8.64 -24.60 -11.51
N PHE A 205 7.59 -24.09 -10.88
CA PHE A 205 6.51 -24.86 -10.25
C PHE A 205 5.31 -23.94 -10.02
N TYR A 206 4.14 -24.48 -9.66
CA TYR A 206 3.00 -23.67 -9.26
C TYR A 206 3.10 -23.32 -7.77
N ALA A 207 3.17 -22.02 -7.47
CA ALA A 207 3.40 -21.46 -6.16
C ALA A 207 2.41 -20.34 -5.84
N HIS A 208 2.48 -19.78 -4.64
CA HIS A 208 1.95 -18.44 -4.40
C HIS A 208 2.72 -17.42 -5.28
N ASN A 209 2.01 -16.54 -5.97
CA ASN A 209 2.62 -15.58 -6.89
C ASN A 209 3.68 -14.65 -6.26
N GLU A 210 3.57 -14.31 -4.96
CA GLU A 210 4.57 -13.47 -4.29
C GLU A 210 5.84 -14.24 -3.90
N TYR A 211 5.86 -15.56 -4.07
CA TYR A 211 7.01 -16.40 -3.71
C TYR A 211 8.32 -15.90 -4.31
N GLU A 212 8.33 -15.63 -5.61
CA GLU A 212 9.55 -15.22 -6.31
C GLU A 212 9.99 -13.78 -6.00
N LEU A 213 9.08 -12.93 -5.51
CA LEU A 213 9.44 -11.60 -5.00
C LEU A 213 10.35 -11.68 -3.77
N GLY A 214 10.30 -12.79 -3.02
CA GLY A 214 11.27 -13.08 -1.96
C GLY A 214 12.71 -13.17 -2.47
N ASN A 215 12.92 -13.62 -3.71
CA ASN A 215 14.23 -13.63 -4.35
C ASN A 215 14.65 -12.21 -4.80
N TRP A 216 13.72 -11.27 -4.94
CA TRP A 216 14.05 -9.89 -5.31
C TRP A 216 14.55 -9.08 -4.11
N ARG A 217 14.15 -9.48 -2.89
CA ARG A 217 14.42 -8.74 -1.65
C ARG A 217 15.91 -8.51 -1.35
N PRO A 218 16.82 -9.48 -1.54
CA PRO A 218 18.23 -9.25 -1.23
C PRO A 218 18.88 -8.25 -2.19
N GLU A 219 19.63 -7.28 -1.66
CA GLU A 219 20.29 -6.23 -2.46
C GLU A 219 21.16 -6.80 -3.60
N ARG A 220 21.79 -7.96 -3.37
CA ARG A 220 22.60 -8.66 -4.38
C ARG A 220 21.85 -8.97 -5.68
N ASN A 221 20.52 -9.06 -5.62
CA ASN A 221 19.66 -9.40 -6.75
C ASN A 221 19.14 -8.15 -7.48
N LYS A 222 19.59 -6.94 -7.08
CA LYS A 222 19.48 -5.66 -7.80
C LYS A 222 18.06 -5.15 -8.13
N PHE A 223 17.01 -5.86 -7.72
CA PHE A 223 15.64 -5.41 -7.87
C PHE A 223 15.29 -4.37 -6.79
N SER A 224 15.22 -3.10 -7.19
CA SER A 224 14.81 -1.99 -6.32
C SER A 224 13.33 -2.07 -5.94
N ARG A 225 12.92 -1.29 -4.92
CA ARG A 225 11.51 -1.18 -4.51
C ARG A 225 10.56 -0.81 -5.66
N SER A 226 11.05 -0.13 -6.70
CA SER A 226 10.25 0.17 -7.90
C SER A 226 9.78 -1.08 -8.67
N TYR A 227 10.52 -2.19 -8.65
CA TYR A 227 10.05 -3.46 -9.22
C TYR A 227 8.89 -4.05 -8.42
N PHE A 228 8.97 -3.99 -7.08
CA PHE A 228 7.86 -4.43 -6.22
C PHE A 228 6.61 -3.59 -6.47
N ASN A 229 6.76 -2.26 -6.56
CA ASN A 229 5.65 -1.36 -6.83
C ASN A 229 5.06 -1.58 -8.23
N ALA A 230 5.90 -1.78 -9.25
CA ALA A 230 5.46 -2.08 -10.62
C ALA A 230 4.75 -3.44 -10.71
N TYR A 231 5.20 -4.46 -9.97
CA TYR A 231 4.49 -5.74 -9.89
C TYR A 231 3.11 -5.55 -9.23
N HIS A 232 3.06 -4.83 -8.11
CA HIS A 232 1.82 -4.63 -7.36
C HIS A 232 0.83 -3.64 -8.00
N SER A 233 1.22 -2.86 -9.01
CA SER A 233 0.25 -2.17 -9.86
C SER A 233 -0.53 -3.10 -10.78
N HIS A 234 -0.11 -4.36 -10.94
CA HIS A 234 -0.82 -5.38 -11.72
C HIS A 234 -1.50 -6.45 -10.86
N ILE A 235 -0.86 -6.88 -9.77
CA ILE A 235 -1.40 -7.89 -8.85
C ILE A 235 -1.39 -7.33 -7.42
N PRO A 236 -2.55 -7.08 -6.80
CA PRO A 236 -2.63 -6.63 -5.41
C PRO A 236 -1.90 -7.58 -4.46
N LYS A 237 -1.44 -7.06 -3.32
CA LYS A 237 -0.80 -7.87 -2.28
C LYS A 237 -1.78 -8.91 -1.74
N SER A 238 -1.30 -10.11 -1.48
CA SER A 238 -2.11 -11.17 -0.91
C SER A 238 -2.50 -10.86 0.54
N ILE A 239 -3.76 -11.11 0.87
CA ILE A 239 -4.32 -10.89 2.21
C ILE A 239 -3.92 -12.01 3.19
N PRO A 240 -3.53 -11.70 4.45
CA PRO A 240 -3.45 -10.37 5.06
C PRO A 240 -2.29 -9.55 4.49
N GLU A 241 -2.58 -8.30 4.12
CA GLU A 241 -1.57 -7.38 3.59
C GLU A 241 -0.56 -6.96 4.64
N ASP A 242 -0.95 -6.89 5.92
CA ASP A 242 -0.02 -6.58 7.03
C ASP A 242 1.10 -7.63 7.17
N ASP A 243 0.83 -8.86 6.73
CA ASP A 243 1.81 -9.94 6.72
C ASP A 243 2.71 -9.90 5.47
N TYR A 244 2.43 -9.03 4.49
CA TYR A 244 3.11 -9.01 3.19
C TYR A 244 4.64 -8.94 3.30
N ASP A 245 5.15 -7.99 4.09
CA ASP A 245 6.60 -7.79 4.16
C ASP A 245 7.29 -8.97 4.84
N ASP A 246 6.71 -9.52 5.91
CA ASP A 246 7.28 -10.69 6.61
C ASP A 246 7.12 -11.99 5.82
N ARG A 247 6.04 -12.15 5.06
CA ARG A 247 5.86 -13.27 4.15
C ARG A 247 6.90 -13.25 3.03
N ASN A 248 7.19 -12.09 2.46
CA ASN A 248 8.28 -11.93 1.49
C ASN A 248 9.66 -12.15 2.12
N ALA A 249 9.85 -11.75 3.38
CA ALA A 249 11.06 -12.08 4.13
C ALA A 249 11.22 -13.59 4.31
N LEU A 250 10.16 -14.31 4.68
CA LEU A 250 10.13 -15.75 4.79
C LEU A 250 10.51 -16.44 3.46
N TYR A 251 9.96 -15.96 2.35
CA TYR A 251 10.36 -16.45 1.02
C TYR A 251 11.83 -16.16 0.72
N SER A 252 12.33 -14.99 1.10
CA SER A 252 13.75 -14.62 0.97
C SER A 252 14.67 -15.56 1.76
N ILE A 253 14.27 -16.00 2.97
CA ILE A 253 15.03 -16.99 3.75
C ILE A 253 15.21 -18.28 2.94
N ARG A 254 14.16 -18.77 2.25
CA ARG A 254 14.28 -19.96 1.40
C ARG A 254 15.35 -19.76 0.33
N PHE A 255 15.36 -18.63 -0.37
CA PHE A 255 16.37 -18.36 -1.41
C PHE A 255 17.78 -18.20 -0.83
N ASN A 256 17.91 -17.63 0.38
CA ASN A 256 19.20 -17.55 1.07
C ASN A 256 19.68 -18.93 1.56
N LEU A 257 18.78 -19.81 2.00
CA LEU A 257 19.10 -21.22 2.29
C LEU A 257 19.62 -21.93 1.03
N HIS A 258 18.96 -21.71 -0.11
CA HIS A 258 19.40 -22.26 -1.38
C HIS A 258 20.81 -21.74 -1.77
N ALA A 259 21.05 -20.43 -1.69
CA ALA A 259 22.37 -19.84 -1.94
C ALA A 259 23.45 -20.38 -0.98
N ALA A 260 23.12 -20.55 0.31
CA ALA A 260 24.02 -21.13 1.30
C ALA A 260 24.38 -22.59 0.99
N ALA A 261 23.45 -23.38 0.45
CA ALA A 261 23.70 -24.75 0.02
C ALA A 261 24.52 -24.83 -1.28
N LEU A 262 24.32 -23.90 -2.23
CA LEU A 262 25.15 -23.81 -3.44
C LEU A 262 26.59 -23.37 -3.11
N PHE A 263 26.74 -22.44 -2.18
CA PHE A 263 28.03 -21.83 -1.85
C PHE A 263 28.36 -22.03 -0.35
N PRO A 264 28.59 -23.27 0.12
CA PRO A 264 28.75 -23.58 1.55
C PRO A 264 29.98 -22.92 2.19
N LYS A 265 30.93 -22.43 1.38
CA LYS A 265 32.11 -21.68 1.84
C LYS A 265 31.85 -20.18 2.05
N MET A 266 30.72 -19.66 1.56
CA MET A 266 30.33 -18.26 1.74
C MET A 266 29.38 -18.14 2.93
N THR A 267 29.89 -17.72 4.09
CA THR A 267 29.11 -17.69 5.34
C THR A 267 28.07 -16.58 5.38
N SER A 268 28.19 -15.53 4.56
CA SER A 268 27.26 -14.40 4.54
C SER A 268 25.82 -14.82 4.25
N PHE A 269 25.58 -15.86 3.44
CA PHE A 269 24.23 -16.39 3.22
C PHE A 269 23.66 -17.04 4.47
N ARG A 270 24.50 -17.75 5.23
CA ARG A 270 24.13 -18.36 6.50
C ARG A 270 23.78 -17.28 7.54
N GLU A 271 24.59 -16.24 7.63
CA GLU A 271 24.34 -15.09 8.52
C GLU A 271 22.98 -14.42 8.23
N LEU A 272 22.69 -14.13 6.95
CA LEU A 272 21.40 -13.56 6.53
C LEU A 272 20.20 -14.45 6.88
N VAL A 273 20.34 -15.78 6.77
CA VAL A 273 19.28 -16.73 7.18
C VAL A 273 19.05 -16.65 8.68
N ILE A 274 20.12 -16.68 9.48
CA ILE A 274 20.03 -16.66 10.95
C ILE A 274 19.36 -15.37 11.43
N ASP A 275 19.80 -14.22 10.93
CA ASP A 275 19.30 -12.92 11.37
C ASP A 275 17.80 -12.77 11.09
N GLU A 276 17.37 -13.18 9.90
CA GLU A 276 15.97 -13.08 9.50
C GLU A 276 15.09 -14.12 10.23
N MET A 277 15.58 -15.35 10.45
CA MET A 277 14.90 -16.34 11.29
C MET A 277 14.71 -15.83 12.72
N LYS A 278 15.76 -15.27 13.35
CA LYS A 278 15.68 -14.70 14.70
C LYS A 278 14.67 -13.57 14.77
N ARG A 279 14.67 -12.66 13.78
CA ARG A 279 13.72 -11.54 13.70
C ARG A 279 12.27 -12.03 13.63
N LEU A 280 11.98 -12.98 12.73
CA LEU A 280 10.63 -13.50 12.57
C LEU A 280 10.17 -14.32 13.78
N ILE A 281 11.04 -15.14 14.37
CA ILE A 281 10.72 -15.90 15.58
C ILE A 281 10.41 -14.96 16.75
N ALA A 282 11.20 -13.89 16.92
CA ALA A 282 10.96 -12.89 17.96
C ALA A 282 9.64 -12.13 17.74
N LYS A 283 9.27 -11.86 16.48
CA LYS A 283 8.00 -11.20 16.13
C LYS A 283 6.78 -12.11 16.30
N TYR A 284 6.93 -13.41 16.08
CA TYR A 284 5.85 -14.39 16.13
C TYR A 284 6.10 -15.50 17.19
N PRO A 285 6.26 -15.15 18.47
CA PRO A 285 6.66 -16.10 19.51
C PRO A 285 5.61 -17.19 19.79
N ASN A 286 4.33 -16.90 19.48
CA ASN A 286 3.20 -17.80 19.69
C ASN A 286 2.78 -18.54 18.41
N GLY A 287 3.35 -18.19 17.25
CA GLY A 287 2.99 -18.79 15.97
C GLY A 287 1.58 -18.42 15.51
N TYR A 288 0.94 -19.37 14.81
CA TYR A 288 -0.43 -19.21 14.35
C TYR A 288 -1.38 -19.50 15.50
N GLU A 289 -2.07 -18.47 15.98
CA GLU A 289 -3.18 -18.60 16.90
C GLU A 289 -4.46 -18.70 16.07
N GLU A 290 -5.01 -19.91 16.01
CA GLU A 290 -6.30 -20.18 15.37
C GLU A 290 -7.37 -19.46 16.20
N GLU A 291 -8.11 -18.53 15.58
CA GLU A 291 -9.21 -17.84 16.27
C GLU A 291 -10.27 -18.88 16.67
N GLU A 292 -10.32 -19.24 17.97
CA GLU A 292 -11.30 -20.20 18.49
C GLU A 292 -12.73 -19.71 18.21
N GLY A 293 -13.40 -20.42 17.30
CA GLY A 293 -14.85 -20.56 17.29
C GLY A 293 -15.64 -19.41 16.67
N ILE A 294 -15.66 -19.32 15.34
CA ILE A 294 -16.80 -18.72 14.63
C ILE A 294 -17.26 -19.66 13.50
N SER A 295 -18.37 -20.35 13.78
CA SER A 295 -19.23 -21.06 12.84
C SER A 295 -19.45 -20.23 11.57
N ALA A 296 -19.51 -20.91 10.41
CA ALA A 296 -19.80 -20.35 9.10
C ALA A 296 -21.06 -19.46 9.09
N THR A 297 -20.88 -18.21 9.46
CA THR A 297 -21.75 -17.03 9.30
C THR A 297 -20.98 -15.85 9.91
N SER A 298 -20.30 -15.08 9.06
CA SER A 298 -19.67 -13.78 9.37
C SER A 298 -18.45 -13.78 10.31
N THR A 299 -17.23 -13.62 9.74
CA THR A 299 -16.10 -12.98 10.44
C THR A 299 -15.40 -11.98 9.54
N ALA A 300 -15.97 -10.79 9.56
CA ALA A 300 -15.40 -9.56 9.04
C ALA A 300 -14.12 -9.19 9.83
N GLN A 301 -13.03 -8.83 9.14
CA GLN A 301 -11.85 -8.17 9.73
C GLN A 301 -12.32 -7.00 10.63
N ALA A 302 -11.86 -6.93 11.88
CA ALA A 302 -12.26 -5.85 12.79
C ALA A 302 -11.90 -4.47 12.18
N LEU A 303 -12.78 -3.49 12.35
CA LEU A 303 -12.52 -2.14 11.86
C LEU A 303 -11.31 -1.52 12.58
N PRO A 304 -10.45 -0.76 11.87
CA PRO A 304 -9.33 -0.08 12.50
C PRO A 304 -9.87 0.91 13.55
N THR A 305 -9.26 0.90 14.73
CA THR A 305 -9.56 1.86 15.81
C THR A 305 -8.62 3.07 15.79
N SER A 306 -7.45 2.92 15.16
CA SER A 306 -6.49 3.96 14.83
C SER A 306 -5.68 3.59 13.58
N PHE A 307 -4.93 4.57 13.06
CA PHE A 307 -3.99 4.44 11.94
C PHE A 307 -2.63 4.97 12.37
N ASP A 308 -1.56 4.20 12.16
CA ASP A 308 -0.21 4.60 12.54
C ASP A 308 0.45 5.41 11.42
N VAL A 309 0.84 6.65 11.73
CA VAL A 309 1.43 7.61 10.79
C VAL A 309 2.69 8.19 11.41
N ASN A 310 3.86 7.88 10.85
CA ASN A 310 5.17 8.28 11.37
C ASN A 310 5.31 8.03 12.88
N ASP A 311 5.02 6.79 13.31
CA ASP A 311 5.04 6.33 14.71
C ASP A 311 4.05 7.05 15.65
N ILE A 312 3.06 7.75 15.09
CA ILE A 312 1.98 8.41 15.83
C ILE A 312 0.64 7.80 15.42
N SER A 313 -0.08 7.27 16.40
CA SER A 313 -1.39 6.66 16.17
C SER A 313 -2.49 7.73 16.11
N ILE A 314 -3.12 7.86 14.94
CA ILE A 314 -4.28 8.74 14.69
C ILE A 314 -5.56 7.94 14.95
N PRO A 315 -6.41 8.30 15.92
CA PRO A 315 -7.70 7.63 16.12
C PRO A 315 -8.55 7.63 14.83
N ALA A 316 -9.12 6.47 14.49
CA ALA A 316 -9.84 6.30 13.23
C ALA A 316 -11.09 7.18 13.12
N VAL A 317 -11.72 7.46 14.27
CA VAL A 317 -12.91 8.33 14.38
C VAL A 317 -12.57 9.52 15.28
N GLY A 318 -12.44 10.69 14.66
CA GLY A 318 -12.30 11.98 15.33
C GLY A 318 -13.62 12.76 15.39
N PHE A 319 -13.58 13.88 16.10
CA PHE A 319 -14.72 14.77 16.32
C PHE A 319 -14.47 16.12 15.63
N GLY A 320 -15.25 16.40 14.59
CA GLY A 320 -15.18 17.68 13.87
C GLY A 320 -15.89 18.81 14.61
N THR A 321 -15.29 20.00 14.62
CA THR A 321 -15.82 21.18 15.35
C THR A 321 -16.41 22.26 14.43
N PHE A 322 -16.48 22.01 13.12
CA PHE A 322 -17.16 22.87 12.15
C PHE A 322 -18.57 22.33 11.86
N GLN A 323 -19.66 23.11 11.89
CA GLN A 323 -19.84 24.53 12.20
C GLN A 323 -20.40 24.69 13.62
N GLY A 324 -19.91 25.68 14.37
CA GLY A 324 -20.61 26.15 15.57
C GLY A 324 -21.91 26.87 15.20
N ASP A 325 -22.84 27.00 16.15
CA ASP A 325 -24.00 27.88 16.01
C ASP A 325 -23.58 29.36 16.10
N ASP A 326 -24.51 30.30 15.86
CA ASP A 326 -24.28 31.74 16.06
C ASP A 326 -23.65 32.00 17.45
N GLY A 327 -22.37 32.36 17.46
CA GLY A 327 -21.59 32.63 18.69
C GLY A 327 -20.85 31.45 19.32
N ASN A 328 -20.75 30.28 18.66
CA ASN A 328 -19.98 29.10 19.10
C ASN A 328 -20.39 28.51 20.47
N GLY A 329 -21.52 28.92 21.04
CA GLY A 329 -21.89 28.61 22.43
C GLY A 329 -22.03 27.12 22.77
N GLN A 330 -22.25 26.25 21.78
CA GLN A 330 -22.36 24.80 21.99
C GLN A 330 -21.06 24.03 21.79
N VAL A 331 -20.01 24.65 21.23
CA VAL A 331 -18.77 23.93 20.83
C VAL A 331 -18.08 23.31 22.05
N LYS A 332 -17.96 24.07 23.15
CA LYS A 332 -17.32 23.61 24.37
C LYS A 332 -18.01 22.35 24.92
N GLU A 333 -19.32 22.41 25.13
CA GLU A 333 -20.08 21.27 25.67
C GLU A 333 -20.05 20.08 24.71
N ALA A 334 -20.14 20.32 23.40
CA ALA A 334 -20.07 19.25 22.41
C ALA A 334 -18.72 18.52 22.43
N VAL A 335 -17.60 19.25 22.54
CA VAL A 335 -16.26 18.64 22.67
C VAL A 335 -16.11 17.89 23.99
N LEU A 336 -16.61 18.46 25.10
CA LEU A 336 -16.57 17.81 26.40
C LEU A 336 -17.36 16.49 26.39
N ASN A 337 -18.54 16.49 25.78
CA ASN A 337 -19.36 15.30 25.60
C ASN A 337 -18.73 14.28 24.64
N ALA A 338 -18.07 14.72 23.57
CA ALA A 338 -17.30 13.84 22.70
C ALA A 338 -16.19 13.13 23.50
N LEU A 339 -15.42 13.87 24.30
CA LEU A 339 -14.36 13.31 25.13
C LEU A 339 -14.91 12.33 26.20
N ARG A 340 -16.04 12.65 26.84
CA ARG A 340 -16.77 11.77 27.78
C ARG A 340 -17.26 10.48 27.12
N THR A 341 -17.76 10.57 25.89
CA THR A 341 -18.23 9.42 25.10
C THR A 341 -17.08 8.65 24.44
N GLY A 342 -15.83 9.03 24.70
CA GLY A 342 -14.62 8.26 24.38
C GLY A 342 -13.92 8.66 23.09
N TYR A 343 -14.25 9.80 22.49
CA TYR A 343 -13.42 10.39 21.44
C TYR A 343 -12.05 10.75 21.99
N ARG A 344 -11.02 10.56 21.16
CA ARG A 344 -9.63 10.95 21.46
C ARG A 344 -8.97 11.70 20.32
N HIS A 345 -9.69 12.03 19.24
CA HIS A 345 -9.23 12.89 18.17
C HIS A 345 -10.19 14.07 18.02
N ILE A 346 -9.69 15.29 18.18
CA ILE A 346 -10.46 16.54 18.01
C ILE A 346 -9.91 17.29 16.81
N ASP A 347 -10.76 17.57 15.83
CA ASP A 347 -10.44 18.33 14.63
C ASP A 347 -11.05 19.75 14.70
N THR A 348 -10.18 20.75 14.72
CA THR A 348 -10.52 22.18 14.72
C THR A 348 -9.67 22.94 13.70
N ALA A 349 -9.80 24.26 13.66
CA ALA A 349 -8.99 25.15 12.83
C ALA A 349 -9.07 26.58 13.36
N LEU A 350 -8.00 27.35 13.19
CA LEU A 350 -7.99 28.79 13.51
C LEU A 350 -9.15 29.53 12.82
N ALA A 351 -9.43 29.17 11.56
CA ALA A 351 -10.50 29.78 10.76
C ALA A 351 -11.93 29.48 11.28
N TYR A 352 -12.12 28.50 12.17
CA TYR A 352 -13.44 28.20 12.75
C TYR A 352 -13.81 29.19 13.86
N GLY A 353 -12.83 29.91 14.41
CA GLY A 353 -13.06 30.90 15.47
C GLY A 353 -13.57 30.32 16.79
N ASN A 354 -13.36 29.02 17.01
CA ASN A 354 -13.88 28.28 18.17
C ASN A 354 -12.81 27.48 18.93
N GLU A 355 -11.53 27.70 18.63
CA GLU A 355 -10.41 27.03 19.30
C GLU A 355 -10.38 27.29 20.82
N LYS A 356 -10.92 28.44 21.25
CA LYS A 356 -10.98 28.79 22.67
C LYS A 356 -11.89 27.82 23.41
N GLU A 357 -13.09 27.57 22.87
CA GLU A 357 -14.06 26.64 23.41
C GLU A 357 -13.53 25.20 23.41
N VAL A 358 -12.80 24.81 22.36
CA VAL A 358 -12.12 23.51 22.27
C VAL A 358 -11.06 23.35 23.37
N GLY A 359 -10.21 24.37 23.55
CA GLY A 359 -9.16 24.36 24.57
C GLY A 359 -9.71 24.31 25.99
N GLU A 360 -10.77 25.07 26.27
CA GLU A 360 -11.48 25.02 27.54
C GLU A 360 -12.08 23.63 27.80
N ALA A 361 -12.69 22.98 26.79
CA ALA A 361 -13.25 21.64 26.93
C ALA A 361 -12.17 20.57 27.17
N ILE A 362 -11.05 20.62 26.45
CA ILE A 362 -9.92 19.70 26.66
C ILE A 362 -9.41 19.82 28.10
N LYS A 363 -9.17 21.04 28.57
CA LYS A 363 -8.71 21.30 29.93
C LYS A 363 -9.71 20.83 30.99
N GLU A 364 -10.99 21.11 30.79
CA GLU A 364 -12.06 20.73 31.71
C GLU A 364 -12.32 19.22 31.74
N SER A 365 -12.04 18.50 30.64
CA SER A 365 -12.21 17.04 30.56
C SER A 365 -11.37 16.26 31.59
N GLY A 366 -10.25 16.83 32.04
CA GLY A 366 -9.30 16.18 32.95
C GLY A 366 -8.54 15.00 32.34
N ILE A 367 -8.74 14.69 31.05
CA ILE A 367 -8.01 13.63 30.34
C ILE A 367 -6.56 14.10 30.12
N PRO A 368 -5.54 13.25 30.37
CA PRO A 368 -4.16 13.61 30.09
C PRO A 368 -3.97 14.08 28.65
N ARG A 369 -3.35 15.25 28.44
CA ARG A 369 -3.16 15.86 27.11
C ARG A 369 -2.59 14.89 26.07
N LYS A 370 -1.65 14.03 26.48
CA LYS A 370 -1.01 13.01 25.62
C LYS A 370 -1.96 11.94 25.08
N GLU A 371 -3.15 11.79 25.66
CA GLU A 371 -4.18 10.84 25.21
C GLU A 371 -5.15 11.45 24.19
N ILE A 372 -5.14 12.78 24.01
CA ILE A 372 -6.02 13.47 23.06
C ILE A 372 -5.18 13.89 21.86
N PHE A 373 -5.47 13.35 20.69
CA PHE A 373 -4.94 13.81 19.42
C PHE A 373 -5.66 15.09 18.98
N VAL A 374 -4.95 16.21 18.90
CA VAL A 374 -5.54 17.51 18.49
C VAL A 374 -5.03 17.91 17.10
N THR A 375 -5.96 18.13 16.18
CA THR A 375 -5.70 18.68 14.84
C THR A 375 -6.18 20.13 14.78
N THR A 376 -5.31 21.04 14.35
CA THR A 376 -5.71 22.40 13.92
C THR A 376 -5.05 22.78 12.60
N LYS A 377 -5.42 23.93 12.03
CA LYS A 377 -5.11 24.28 10.64
C LYS A 377 -4.69 25.73 10.47
N LEU A 378 -3.64 25.95 9.68
CA LEU A 378 -3.16 27.25 9.22
C LEU A 378 -4.23 27.91 8.33
N ALA A 379 -4.70 29.10 8.71
CA ALA A 379 -5.70 29.83 7.95
C ALA A 379 -5.08 30.54 6.72
N GLN A 380 -5.89 30.80 5.70
CA GLN A 380 -5.45 31.31 4.40
C GLN A 380 -4.78 32.69 4.44
N THR A 381 -5.01 33.49 5.48
CA THR A 381 -4.35 34.80 5.68
C THR A 381 -2.96 34.70 6.33
N TRP A 382 -2.49 33.49 6.62
CA TRP A 382 -1.23 33.22 7.32
C TRP A 382 -0.25 32.40 6.47
N HIS A 383 -0.44 32.35 5.15
CA HIS A 383 0.39 31.53 4.26
C HIS A 383 1.77 32.14 4.01
N ASN A 384 2.01 33.41 4.34
CA ASN A 384 3.34 33.98 4.22
C ASN A 384 4.30 33.20 5.12
N PRO A 385 5.43 32.67 4.61
CA PRO A 385 6.37 31.88 5.40
C PRO A 385 6.81 32.54 6.73
N SER A 386 6.86 33.87 6.80
CA SER A 386 7.19 34.60 8.04
C SER A 386 6.13 34.49 9.13
N ASP A 387 4.88 34.21 8.76
CA ASP A 387 3.72 34.32 9.64
C ASP A 387 3.32 32.95 10.21
N VAL A 388 3.81 31.85 9.61
CA VAL A 388 3.42 30.47 9.94
C VAL A 388 3.66 30.13 11.42
N GLU A 389 4.79 30.57 11.98
CA GLU A 389 5.11 30.32 13.39
C GLU A 389 4.19 31.08 14.34
N GLU A 390 3.92 32.36 14.06
CA GLU A 390 2.99 33.16 14.85
C GLU A 390 1.55 32.60 14.78
N ALA A 391 1.15 32.06 13.62
CA ALA A 391 -0.17 31.46 13.44
C ALA A 391 -0.40 30.24 14.34
N VAL A 392 0.60 29.35 14.44
CA VAL A 392 0.50 28.19 15.34
C VAL A 392 0.58 28.63 16.80
N ASP A 393 1.39 29.63 17.14
CA ASP A 393 1.47 30.17 18.50
C ASP A 393 0.14 30.76 18.96
N GLN A 394 -0.56 31.47 18.07
CA GLN A 394 -1.90 31.97 18.34
C GLN A 394 -2.90 30.83 18.57
N SER A 395 -2.81 29.76 17.78
CA SER A 395 -3.67 28.57 17.92
C SER A 395 -3.38 27.86 19.26
N LEU A 396 -2.11 27.60 19.58
CA LEU A 396 -1.65 26.98 20.82
C LEU A 396 -2.08 27.78 22.06
N LYS A 397 -1.90 29.10 22.03
CA LYS A 397 -2.36 30.00 23.10
C LYS A 397 -3.87 29.93 23.29
N THR A 398 -4.62 29.92 22.20
CA THR A 398 -6.10 29.91 22.23
C THR A 398 -6.62 28.55 22.72
N LEU A 399 -6.01 27.46 22.27
CA LEU A 399 -6.29 26.09 22.71
C LEU A 399 -5.78 25.79 24.13
N GLN A 400 -4.91 26.65 24.69
CA GLN A 400 -4.21 26.41 25.96
C GLN A 400 -3.34 25.15 25.95
N LEU A 401 -2.60 24.93 24.86
CA LEU A 401 -1.74 23.76 24.63
C LEU A 401 -0.29 24.16 24.36
N ASP A 402 0.64 23.28 24.72
CA ASP A 402 2.06 23.44 24.38
C ASP A 402 2.42 22.93 22.98
N TYR A 403 1.62 21.98 22.46
CA TYR A 403 1.78 21.40 21.13
C TYR A 403 0.43 20.91 20.56
N VAL A 404 0.37 20.74 19.24
CA VAL A 404 -0.70 20.02 18.54
C VAL A 404 -0.17 18.71 17.95
N ASP A 405 -1.01 17.69 17.83
CA ASP A 405 -0.59 16.40 17.28
C ASP A 405 -0.50 16.47 15.75
N LEU A 406 -1.35 17.28 15.11
CA LEU A 406 -1.35 17.51 13.67
C LEU A 406 -1.65 18.98 13.34
N TYR A 407 -0.80 19.61 12.53
CA TYR A 407 -1.03 20.96 12.00
C TYR A 407 -1.14 20.94 10.48
N LEU A 408 -2.26 21.40 9.94
CA LEU A 408 -2.57 21.29 8.50
C LEU A 408 -2.52 22.65 7.78
N MET A 409 -1.99 22.70 6.55
CA MET A 409 -2.27 23.80 5.64
C MET A 409 -3.72 23.66 5.16
N HIS A 410 -4.61 24.58 5.57
CA HIS A 410 -6.06 24.34 5.46
C HIS A 410 -6.56 24.27 4.02
N PHE A 411 -5.99 25.06 3.11
CA PHE A 411 -6.30 25.09 1.69
C PHE A 411 -5.05 25.41 0.87
N PRO A 412 -4.96 25.05 -0.42
CA PRO A 412 -3.85 25.41 -1.31
C PRO A 412 -4.01 26.82 -1.92
N HIS A 413 -4.55 27.79 -1.17
CA HIS A 413 -4.71 29.18 -1.61
C HIS A 413 -4.61 30.16 -0.46
N ALA A 414 -4.14 31.37 -0.76
CA ALA A 414 -3.94 32.44 0.21
C ALA A 414 -4.92 33.60 0.00
N TYR A 415 -5.35 34.19 1.11
CA TYR A 415 -6.09 35.46 1.11
C TYR A 415 -5.15 36.61 1.43
N THR A 416 -5.40 37.78 0.83
CA THR A 416 -4.71 39.00 1.24
C THR A 416 -5.07 39.34 2.68
N ALA A 417 -4.06 39.40 3.55
CA ALA A 417 -4.23 39.77 4.94
C ALA A 417 -4.52 41.27 5.09
N GLY A 418 -5.61 41.59 5.78
CA GLY A 418 -5.93 42.92 6.29
C GLY A 418 -5.39 43.12 7.72
N PRO A 419 -5.80 44.21 8.39
CA PRO A 419 -5.41 44.46 9.79
C PRO A 419 -5.74 43.26 10.69
N ASN A 420 -4.81 42.92 11.59
CA ASN A 420 -4.90 41.77 12.50
C ASN A 420 -5.13 40.41 11.80
N HIS A 421 -4.52 40.22 10.63
CA HIS A 421 -4.68 39.02 9.78
C HIS A 421 -6.13 38.68 9.41
N SER A 422 -7.02 39.68 9.43
CA SER A 422 -8.36 39.54 8.89
C SER A 422 -8.33 39.31 7.37
N THR A 423 -9.35 38.68 6.80
CA THR A 423 -9.45 38.55 5.34
C THR A 423 -9.84 39.88 4.72
N LEU A 424 -9.00 40.45 3.86
CA LEU A 424 -9.39 41.58 3.03
C LEU A 424 -10.50 41.13 2.06
N ARG A 425 -11.54 41.96 1.89
CA ARG A 425 -12.70 41.64 1.06
C ARG A 425 -12.98 42.73 0.03
N HIS A 426 -13.44 42.31 -1.14
CA HIS A 426 -14.02 43.20 -2.15
C HIS A 426 -15.36 43.80 -1.64
N PRO A 427 -15.85 44.89 -2.26
CA PRO A 427 -17.16 45.48 -1.91
C PRO A 427 -18.34 44.51 -1.99
N ASN A 428 -18.24 43.45 -2.81
CA ASN A 428 -19.24 42.39 -2.93
C ASN A 428 -19.15 41.31 -1.83
N GLY A 429 -18.25 41.48 -0.85
CA GLY A 429 -18.03 40.56 0.27
C GLY A 429 -17.12 39.36 -0.02
N LYS A 430 -16.69 39.13 -1.27
CA LYS A 430 -15.75 38.06 -1.61
C LYS A 430 -14.33 38.37 -1.09
N PRO A 431 -13.54 37.36 -0.71
CA PRO A 431 -12.16 37.55 -0.27
C PRO A 431 -11.29 38.05 -1.44
N VAL A 432 -10.32 38.89 -1.13
CA VAL A 432 -9.24 39.24 -2.06
C VAL A 432 -8.20 38.12 -2.00
N ILE A 433 -7.89 37.53 -3.16
CA ILE A 433 -6.92 36.45 -3.29
C ILE A 433 -5.52 37.03 -3.49
N ASP A 434 -4.55 36.52 -2.74
CA ASP A 434 -3.14 36.74 -3.03
C ASP A 434 -2.67 35.65 -3.99
N VAL A 435 -2.64 35.97 -5.29
CA VAL A 435 -2.34 34.99 -6.35
C VAL A 435 -0.91 34.50 -6.26
N GLU A 436 0.04 35.39 -5.99
CA GLU A 436 1.47 35.02 -5.91
C GLU A 436 1.73 34.16 -4.67
N LEU A 437 1.15 34.52 -3.53
CA LEU A 437 1.26 33.68 -2.34
C LEU A 437 0.52 32.34 -2.50
N SER A 438 -0.59 32.32 -3.23
CA SER A 438 -1.29 31.07 -3.59
C SER A 438 -0.46 30.15 -4.49
N ARG A 439 0.49 30.68 -5.28
CA ARG A 439 1.48 29.88 -6.04
C ARG A 439 2.67 29.43 -5.20
N ALA A 440 2.90 30.11 -4.07
CA ALA A 440 4.04 29.91 -3.19
C ALA A 440 3.74 29.01 -1.97
N TYR A 441 2.71 28.16 -2.04
CA TYR A 441 2.42 27.18 -0.99
C TYR A 441 3.59 26.21 -0.68
N PRO A 442 4.51 25.86 -1.61
CA PRO A 442 5.69 25.07 -1.25
C PRO A 442 6.63 25.80 -0.26
N GLN A 443 6.74 27.13 -0.36
CA GLN A 443 7.51 27.93 0.59
C GLN A 443 6.79 28.01 1.95
N THR A 444 5.46 28.08 1.97
CA THR A 444 4.67 27.94 3.20
C THR A 444 4.92 26.58 3.84
N TRP A 445 4.98 25.50 3.05
CA TRP A 445 5.28 24.15 3.53
C TRP A 445 6.65 24.09 4.22
N GLN A 446 7.71 24.63 3.60
CA GLN A 446 9.04 24.68 4.20
C GLN A 446 9.08 25.44 5.54
N ALA A 447 8.24 26.47 5.71
CA ALA A 447 8.08 27.13 7.00
C ALA A 447 7.36 26.24 8.03
N MET A 448 6.35 25.46 7.60
CA MET A 448 5.67 24.50 8.47
C MET A 448 6.59 23.37 8.97
N GLU A 449 7.60 22.95 8.20
CA GLU A 449 8.57 21.94 8.64
C GLU A 449 9.29 22.34 9.94
N LYS A 450 9.53 23.64 10.15
CA LYS A 450 10.16 24.17 11.37
C LYS A 450 9.28 24.03 12.60
N LEU A 451 7.96 23.86 12.43
CA LEU A 451 7.03 23.64 13.54
C LEU A 451 7.23 22.26 14.16
N VAL A 452 7.69 21.28 13.37
CA VAL A 452 8.09 19.96 13.87
C VAL A 452 9.41 20.08 14.62
N ASP A 453 10.40 20.76 14.05
CA ASP A 453 11.72 20.93 14.69
C ASP A 453 11.63 21.65 16.04
N SER A 454 10.70 22.62 16.16
CA SER A 454 10.45 23.36 17.41
C SER A 454 9.53 22.62 18.40
N GLY A 455 8.95 21.48 18.00
CA GLY A 455 8.04 20.69 18.82
C GLY A 455 6.62 21.27 18.97
N LYS A 456 6.29 22.36 18.27
CA LYS A 456 4.96 22.99 18.29
C LYS A 456 3.89 22.11 17.61
N ALA A 457 4.29 21.31 16.62
CA ALA A 457 3.46 20.30 15.98
C ALA A 457 4.19 18.96 15.93
N ARG A 458 3.53 17.85 16.26
CA ARG A 458 4.13 16.51 16.13
C ARG A 458 4.14 16.02 14.68
N LEU A 459 3.03 16.25 13.97
CA LEU A 459 2.88 16.01 12.54
C LEU A 459 2.47 17.31 11.84
N ILE A 460 2.87 17.43 10.58
CA ILE A 460 2.37 18.45 9.66
C ILE A 460 1.76 17.78 8.43
N GLY A 461 0.74 18.41 7.86
CA GLY A 461 0.04 17.90 6.69
C GLY A 461 -0.67 19.00 5.93
N VAL A 462 -1.48 18.59 4.96
CA VAL A 462 -2.23 19.48 4.08
C VAL A 462 -3.72 19.14 4.12
N SER A 463 -4.55 20.05 3.63
CA SER A 463 -5.99 19.86 3.51
C SER A 463 -6.49 20.46 2.21
N ASN A 464 -7.38 19.73 1.53
CA ASN A 464 -7.94 20.11 0.22
C ASN A 464 -6.91 20.18 -0.92
N PHE A 465 -5.82 19.40 -0.83
CA PHE A 465 -4.80 19.34 -1.88
C PHE A 465 -5.10 18.22 -2.88
N SER A 466 -4.91 18.56 -4.16
CA SER A 466 -4.98 17.66 -5.32
C SER A 466 -3.65 16.93 -5.53
N ILE A 467 -3.61 15.88 -6.35
CA ILE A 467 -2.39 15.07 -6.60
C ILE A 467 -1.25 15.94 -7.12
N ILE A 468 -1.50 16.79 -8.13
CA ILE A 468 -0.44 17.66 -8.69
C ILE A 468 0.15 18.61 -7.64
N LYS A 469 -0.68 19.10 -6.69
CA LYS A 469 -0.23 20.04 -5.66
C LYS A 469 0.60 19.35 -4.59
N ILE A 470 0.23 18.11 -4.22
CA ILE A 470 1.03 17.29 -3.32
C ILE A 470 2.39 16.98 -3.97
N LYS A 471 2.42 16.61 -5.26
CA LYS A 471 3.68 16.36 -5.97
C LYS A 471 4.65 17.56 -5.88
N ARG A 472 4.16 18.78 -6.05
CA ARG A 472 5.00 19.99 -5.93
C ARG A 472 5.51 20.23 -4.51
N ILE A 473 4.75 19.86 -3.47
CA ILE A 473 5.28 19.86 -2.09
C ILE A 473 6.38 18.81 -1.94
N LEU A 474 6.16 17.59 -2.45
CA LEU A 474 7.11 16.49 -2.33
C LEU A 474 8.47 16.80 -2.98
N GLU A 475 8.50 17.62 -4.03
CA GLU A 475 9.73 18.08 -4.69
C GLU A 475 10.63 18.93 -3.78
N VAL A 476 10.05 19.66 -2.82
CA VAL A 476 10.78 20.60 -1.95
C VAL A 476 10.82 20.18 -0.48
N SER A 477 10.06 19.15 -0.10
CA SER A 477 9.86 18.76 1.29
C SER A 477 11.06 17.98 1.85
N ARG A 478 11.57 18.39 3.00
CA ARG A 478 12.38 17.57 3.90
C ARG A 478 11.51 16.65 4.74
N ILE A 479 10.38 17.16 5.24
CA ILE A 479 9.36 16.40 5.97
C ILE A 479 8.17 16.26 5.04
N ARG A 480 7.88 15.02 4.63
CA ARG A 480 6.71 14.72 3.78
C ARG A 480 5.41 15.03 4.52
N PRO A 481 4.33 15.45 3.83
CA PRO A 481 3.03 15.61 4.47
C PRO A 481 2.56 14.30 5.09
N ALA A 482 2.31 14.30 6.40
CA ALA A 482 1.83 13.10 7.10
C ALA A 482 0.37 12.78 6.76
N VAL A 483 -0.43 13.82 6.51
CA VAL A 483 -1.87 13.72 6.27
C VAL A 483 -2.29 14.63 5.11
N ASN A 484 -3.22 14.16 4.27
CA ASN A 484 -4.06 15.00 3.43
C ASN A 484 -5.52 14.87 3.89
N GLN A 485 -6.09 15.94 4.45
CA GLN A 485 -7.50 15.98 4.86
C GLN A 485 -8.38 16.50 3.71
N VAL A 486 -9.32 15.69 3.23
CA VAL A 486 -10.13 16.02 2.04
C VAL A 486 -11.60 15.67 2.22
N GLU A 487 -12.46 16.28 1.40
CA GLU A 487 -13.88 15.92 1.32
C GLU A 487 -13.98 14.50 0.75
N MET A 488 -14.55 13.56 1.50
CA MET A 488 -14.68 12.19 1.00
C MET A 488 -15.93 11.52 1.53
N HIS A 489 -16.73 11.02 0.60
CA HIS A 489 -17.99 10.30 0.83
C HIS A 489 -18.37 9.57 -0.46
N PRO A 490 -19.41 8.72 -0.51
CA PRO A 490 -19.71 7.92 -1.70
C PRO A 490 -19.97 8.70 -2.99
N TYR A 491 -20.43 9.95 -2.91
CA TYR A 491 -20.57 10.82 -4.10
C TYR A 491 -19.25 11.48 -4.54
N LEU A 492 -18.19 11.37 -3.74
CA LEU A 492 -16.85 11.90 -4.03
C LEU A 492 -15.81 10.94 -3.41
N PRO A 493 -15.66 9.73 -3.99
CA PRO A 493 -14.83 8.69 -3.38
C PRO A 493 -13.32 8.95 -3.50
N GLN A 494 -12.91 9.73 -4.51
CA GLN A 494 -11.52 10.15 -4.79
C GLN A 494 -10.51 8.97 -4.76
N GLN A 495 -10.81 7.87 -5.47
CA GLN A 495 -9.98 6.66 -5.42
C GLN A 495 -8.54 6.92 -5.89
N GLU A 496 -8.34 7.66 -6.99
CA GLU A 496 -6.99 7.99 -7.49
C GLU A 496 -6.16 8.78 -6.47
N LEU A 497 -6.79 9.73 -5.75
CA LEU A 497 -6.13 10.49 -4.70
C LEU A 497 -5.74 9.60 -3.51
N LEU A 498 -6.63 8.67 -3.13
CA LEU A 498 -6.39 7.73 -2.05
C LEU A 498 -5.23 6.78 -2.39
N ASP A 499 -5.20 6.24 -3.61
CA ASP A 499 -4.14 5.36 -4.09
C ASP A 499 -2.79 6.09 -4.14
N PHE A 500 -2.78 7.33 -4.64
CA PHE A 500 -1.58 8.17 -4.65
C PHE A 500 -1.08 8.49 -3.24
N CYS A 501 -1.96 8.92 -2.33
CA CYS A 501 -1.57 9.23 -0.95
C CYS A 501 -1.01 7.98 -0.25
N SER A 502 -1.65 6.82 -0.43
CA SER A 502 -1.16 5.54 0.10
C SER A 502 0.24 5.19 -0.43
N ALA A 503 0.47 5.33 -1.73
CA ALA A 503 1.77 5.07 -2.35
C ALA A 503 2.90 5.99 -1.83
N GLU A 504 2.55 7.23 -1.44
CA GLU A 504 3.50 8.22 -0.92
C GLU A 504 3.64 8.21 0.62
N GLY A 505 2.92 7.31 1.31
CA GLY A 505 2.91 7.22 2.78
C GLY A 505 2.17 8.37 3.46
N ILE A 506 1.18 8.95 2.79
CA ILE A 506 0.36 10.08 3.25
C ILE A 506 -1.00 9.54 3.69
N HIS A 507 -1.36 9.72 4.96
CA HIS A 507 -2.66 9.26 5.47
C HIS A 507 -3.79 10.18 5.01
N VAL A 508 -4.98 9.62 4.76
CA VAL A 508 -6.15 10.40 4.37
C VAL A 508 -7.12 10.52 5.54
N THR A 509 -7.56 11.76 5.80
CA THR A 509 -8.67 12.05 6.73
C THR A 509 -9.85 12.61 5.95
N ALA A 510 -11.01 11.97 6.05
CA ALA A 510 -12.24 12.44 5.44
C ALA A 510 -12.90 13.53 6.31
N HIS A 511 -12.94 14.75 5.78
CA HIS A 511 -13.88 15.77 6.24
C HIS A 511 -15.21 15.64 5.47
N GLN A 512 -16.28 16.17 6.07
CA GLN A 512 -17.67 16.00 5.59
C GLN A 512 -18.03 14.55 5.19
N PRO A 513 -17.68 13.51 5.98
CA PRO A 513 -17.88 12.10 5.58
C PRO A 513 -19.35 11.71 5.36
N LEU A 514 -20.28 12.55 5.82
CA LEU A 514 -21.73 12.38 5.70
C LEU A 514 -22.37 13.33 4.66
N GLY A 515 -21.56 14.02 3.84
CA GLY A 515 -21.96 15.05 2.87
C GLY A 515 -22.05 16.48 3.44
N GLY A 516 -21.91 16.63 4.75
CA GLY A 516 -21.89 17.95 5.43
C GLY A 516 -23.20 18.74 5.32
N HIS A 517 -23.23 19.90 5.98
CA HIS A 517 -24.25 20.92 5.73
C HIS A 517 -23.69 21.91 4.71
N PRO A 518 -24.47 22.32 3.68
CA PRO A 518 -23.98 23.26 2.69
C PRO A 518 -23.58 24.60 3.33
N VAL A 519 -22.40 25.10 2.97
CA VAL A 519 -21.97 26.46 3.31
C VAL A 519 -22.33 27.36 2.15
N ALA A 520 -23.23 28.33 2.35
CA ALA A 520 -23.79 29.15 1.27
C ALA A 520 -22.74 29.79 0.33
N ALA A 521 -21.54 30.08 0.84
CA ALA A 521 -20.44 30.66 0.07
C ALA A 521 -19.68 29.68 -0.85
N VAL A 522 -19.69 28.37 -0.55
CA VAL A 522 -18.84 27.35 -1.20
C VAL A 522 -19.57 26.03 -1.48
N GLY A 523 -20.90 26.02 -1.47
CA GLY A 523 -21.74 24.83 -1.67
C GLY A 523 -22.49 24.83 -3.01
N PRO A 524 -21.83 24.56 -4.15
CA PRO A 524 -22.48 24.60 -5.46
C PRO A 524 -23.58 23.56 -5.64
N ASN A 525 -23.58 22.49 -4.84
CA ASN A 525 -24.51 21.36 -4.88
C ASN A 525 -25.41 21.31 -3.63
N SER A 526 -25.70 22.45 -3.01
CA SER A 526 -26.51 22.55 -1.80
C SER A 526 -27.96 22.04 -1.94
N ASP A 527 -28.44 21.97 -3.18
CA ASP A 527 -29.75 21.46 -3.60
C ASP A 527 -29.78 19.93 -3.77
N ARG A 528 -28.61 19.28 -3.89
CA ARG A 528 -28.52 17.83 -3.99
C ARG A 528 -28.57 17.19 -2.60
N PRO A 529 -29.50 16.24 -2.35
CA PRO A 529 -29.49 15.46 -1.12
C PRO A 529 -28.13 14.84 -0.86
N GLY A 530 -27.67 14.83 0.40
CA GLY A 530 -26.42 14.21 0.82
C GLY A 530 -26.48 12.68 0.81
N PRO A 531 -25.32 11.99 0.92
CA PRO A 531 -25.23 10.53 0.94
C PRO A 531 -25.97 9.89 2.13
N LEU A 532 -26.27 10.65 3.19
CA LEU A 532 -27.15 10.19 4.29
C LEU A 532 -28.58 9.85 3.83
N LEU A 533 -29.03 10.44 2.72
CA LEU A 533 -30.37 10.25 2.16
C LEU A 533 -30.38 9.33 0.94
N ASP A 534 -29.22 8.73 0.60
CA ASP A 534 -29.10 7.82 -0.53
C ASP A 534 -29.88 6.53 -0.29
N SER A 535 -30.65 6.08 -1.29
CA SER A 535 -31.47 4.87 -1.16
C SER A 535 -30.62 3.61 -0.96
N THR A 536 -29.47 3.51 -1.61
CA THR A 536 -28.55 2.37 -1.48
C THR A 536 -28.01 2.29 -0.05
N VAL A 537 -27.63 3.45 0.51
CA VAL A 537 -27.14 3.54 1.90
C VAL A 537 -28.26 3.21 2.88
N ALA A 538 -29.48 3.70 2.64
CA ALA A 538 -30.64 3.40 3.48
C ALA A 538 -31.03 1.91 3.46
N GLU A 539 -30.96 1.27 2.30
CA GLU A 539 -31.21 -0.17 2.15
C GLU A 539 -30.18 -1.02 2.90
N ILE A 540 -28.88 -0.70 2.77
CA ILE A 540 -27.81 -1.37 3.50
C ILE A 540 -27.96 -1.14 5.01
N ALA A 541 -28.17 0.11 5.43
CA ALA A 541 -28.36 0.46 6.84
C ALA A 541 -29.49 -0.37 7.48
N LYS A 542 -30.62 -0.51 6.76
CA LYS A 542 -31.74 -1.33 7.19
C LYS A 542 -31.40 -2.82 7.24
N SER A 543 -30.66 -3.36 6.26
CA SER A 543 -30.32 -4.79 6.22
C SER A 543 -29.41 -5.20 7.39
N ILE A 544 -28.52 -4.32 7.82
CA ILE A 544 -27.57 -4.59 8.92
C ILE A 544 -28.01 -4.02 10.27
N SER A 545 -29.22 -3.46 10.37
CA SER A 545 -29.75 -2.82 11.60
C SER A 545 -28.82 -1.73 12.16
N LYS A 546 -28.29 -0.88 11.28
CA LYS A 546 -27.46 0.28 11.59
C LYS A 546 -28.07 1.55 11.00
N SER A 547 -27.51 2.71 11.35
CA SER A 547 -27.91 3.96 10.72
C SER A 547 -27.17 4.19 9.38
N PRO A 548 -27.71 5.03 8.49
CA PRO A 548 -26.98 5.51 7.32
C PRO A 548 -25.63 6.15 7.67
N ALA A 549 -25.54 6.87 8.79
CA ALA A 549 -24.28 7.47 9.24
C ALA A 549 -23.22 6.40 9.56
N GLN A 550 -23.60 5.33 10.26
CA GLN A 550 -22.69 4.22 10.58
C GLN A 550 -22.20 3.51 9.32
N VAL A 551 -23.06 3.33 8.32
CA VAL A 551 -22.67 2.76 7.01
C VAL A 551 -21.62 3.64 6.34
N LEU A 552 -21.86 4.95 6.23
CA LEU A 552 -20.95 5.89 5.56
C LEU A 552 -19.60 6.02 6.27
N LEU A 553 -19.60 6.12 7.59
CA LEU A 553 -18.36 6.19 8.37
C LEU A 553 -17.57 4.89 8.26
N THR A 554 -18.24 3.75 8.36
CA THR A 554 -17.60 2.43 8.20
C THR A 554 -17.00 2.26 6.81
N TRP A 555 -17.70 2.72 5.77
CA TRP A 555 -17.20 2.68 4.40
C TRP A 555 -15.87 3.42 4.24
N ALA A 556 -15.73 4.60 4.86
CA ALA A 556 -14.45 5.32 4.85
C ALA A 556 -13.37 4.57 5.64
N LEU A 557 -13.67 4.07 6.84
CA LEU A 557 -12.71 3.33 7.65
C LEU A 557 -12.17 2.07 6.95
N GLN A 558 -13.05 1.32 6.27
CA GLN A 558 -12.65 0.12 5.51
C GLN A 558 -11.78 0.42 4.30
N ARG A 559 -11.74 1.68 3.85
CA ARG A 559 -10.85 2.16 2.78
C ARG A 559 -9.54 2.73 3.34
N GLY A 560 -9.26 2.55 4.63
CA GLY A 560 -8.05 3.07 5.26
C GLY A 560 -8.10 4.56 5.58
N VAL A 561 -9.31 5.15 5.65
CA VAL A 561 -9.50 6.59 5.81
C VAL A 561 -10.07 6.90 7.18
N SER A 562 -9.39 7.73 7.97
CA SER A 562 -9.96 8.26 9.22
C SER A 562 -11.06 9.28 8.96
N VAL A 563 -12.03 9.41 9.86
CA VAL A 563 -13.22 10.27 9.67
C VAL A 563 -13.37 11.27 10.81
N VAL A 564 -13.81 12.49 10.51
CA VAL A 564 -14.08 13.53 11.52
C VAL A 564 -15.54 14.03 11.44
N PRO A 565 -16.55 13.18 11.73
CA PRO A 565 -17.94 13.62 11.76
C PRO A 565 -18.19 14.68 12.83
N LYS A 566 -19.14 15.58 12.58
CA LYS A 566 -19.61 16.59 13.54
C LYS A 566 -21.02 16.30 13.99
N THR A 567 -21.28 16.45 15.29
CA THR A 567 -22.62 16.44 15.88
C THR A 567 -22.60 17.23 17.19
N VAL A 568 -23.75 17.77 17.60
CA VAL A 568 -23.96 18.33 18.95
C VAL A 568 -24.87 17.42 19.80
N GLN A 569 -25.42 16.36 19.21
CA GLN A 569 -26.29 15.40 19.88
C GLN A 569 -25.45 14.22 20.39
N GLU A 570 -25.54 13.93 21.69
CA GLU A 570 -24.72 12.92 22.37
C GLU A 570 -24.99 11.48 21.90
N ASP A 571 -26.25 11.14 21.60
CA ASP A 571 -26.65 9.85 21.04
C ASP A 571 -25.92 9.57 19.72
N ARG A 572 -25.83 10.57 18.84
CA ARG A 572 -25.06 10.48 17.59
C ARG A 572 -23.55 10.37 17.82
N MET A 573 -23.01 10.93 18.90
CA MET A 573 -21.58 10.77 19.25
C MET A 573 -21.28 9.29 19.56
N VAL A 574 -22.15 8.65 20.34
CA VAL A 574 -22.04 7.21 20.64
C VAL A 574 -22.25 6.38 19.36
N GLU A 575 -23.27 6.71 18.58
CA GLU A 575 -23.60 6.04 17.32
C GLU A 575 -22.44 6.07 16.31
N ASN A 576 -21.82 7.24 16.11
CA ASN A 576 -20.71 7.45 15.17
C ASN A 576 -19.43 6.69 15.56
N ARG A 577 -19.32 6.20 16.80
CA ARG A 577 -18.23 5.33 17.26
C ARG A 577 -18.61 3.85 17.27
N ALA A 578 -19.90 3.54 17.34
CA ALA A 578 -20.43 2.17 17.38
C ALA A 578 -20.48 1.52 15.99
N LEU A 579 -19.35 1.58 15.28
CA LEU A 579 -19.20 1.12 13.90
C LEU A 579 -18.95 -0.39 13.83
N SER A 580 -19.40 -1.00 12.74
CA SER A 580 -19.25 -2.44 12.49
C SER A 580 -19.02 -2.66 11.01
N ARG A 581 -18.06 -3.52 10.67
CA ARG A 581 -17.68 -3.80 9.29
C ARG A 581 -18.88 -4.14 8.41
N LEU A 582 -18.91 -3.53 7.24
CA LEU A 582 -19.77 -3.83 6.11
C LEU A 582 -19.23 -5.04 5.34
N ALA A 583 -20.14 -5.85 4.82
CA ALA A 583 -19.81 -6.93 3.88
C ALA A 583 -19.22 -6.35 2.59
N ASP A 584 -18.36 -7.10 1.91
CA ASP A 584 -17.68 -6.65 0.69
C ASP A 584 -18.67 -6.34 -0.44
N GLU A 585 -19.81 -7.04 -0.48
CA GLU A 585 -20.92 -6.74 -1.40
C GLU A 585 -21.53 -5.36 -1.15
N ASP A 586 -21.70 -4.98 0.12
CA ASP A 586 -22.25 -3.68 0.50
C ASP A 586 -21.24 -2.56 0.25
N MET A 587 -19.95 -2.81 0.52
CA MET A 587 -18.86 -1.91 0.09
C MET A 587 -18.88 -1.68 -1.42
N THR A 588 -19.07 -2.74 -2.21
CA THR A 588 -19.14 -2.68 -3.68
C THR A 588 -20.36 -1.87 -4.13
N LYS A 589 -21.53 -2.05 -3.51
CA LYS A 589 -22.73 -1.25 -3.80
C LYS A 589 -22.48 0.23 -3.53
N ILE A 590 -21.87 0.57 -2.39
CA ILE A 590 -21.57 1.97 -2.02
C ILE A 590 -20.56 2.59 -3.00
N ASN A 591 -19.52 1.85 -3.41
CA ASN A 591 -18.52 2.33 -4.37
C ASN A 591 -19.12 2.67 -5.74
N LYS A 592 -20.19 1.99 -6.15
CA LYS A 592 -20.88 2.21 -7.44
C LYS A 592 -21.87 3.37 -7.42
N ILE A 593 -22.20 3.93 -6.27
CA ILE A 593 -23.14 5.05 -6.16
C ILE A 593 -22.71 6.21 -7.09
N VAL A 594 -21.41 6.55 -7.10
CA VAL A 594 -20.86 7.63 -7.92
C VAL A 594 -21.09 7.45 -9.42
N GLU A 595 -21.18 6.20 -9.91
CA GLU A 595 -21.45 5.91 -11.32
C GLU A 595 -22.84 6.41 -11.73
N SER A 596 -23.79 6.41 -10.79
CA SER A 596 -25.16 6.86 -11.00
C SER A 596 -25.37 8.35 -10.70
N THR A 597 -24.71 8.89 -9.68
CA THR A 597 -24.90 10.28 -9.25
C THR A 597 -23.97 11.26 -9.96
N GLY A 598 -22.92 10.74 -10.59
CA GLY A 598 -21.71 11.49 -10.92
C GLY A 598 -20.98 11.95 -9.64
N THR A 599 -19.81 12.55 -9.84
CA THR A 599 -19.05 13.16 -8.76
C THR A 599 -19.78 14.41 -8.24
N VAL A 600 -20.04 14.46 -6.94
CA VAL A 600 -20.65 15.61 -6.25
C VAL A 600 -19.72 16.11 -5.18
N ARG A 601 -19.27 17.36 -5.29
CA ARG A 601 -18.49 18.06 -4.28
C ARG A 601 -19.35 19.12 -3.61
N TYR A 602 -19.50 19.06 -2.29
CA TYR A 602 -20.26 20.00 -1.46
C TYR A 602 -19.41 21.16 -0.95
N LEU A 603 -18.08 21.03 -0.91
CA LEU A 603 -17.16 22.11 -0.60
C LEU A 603 -16.29 22.43 -1.83
N ASP A 604 -16.73 23.43 -2.59
CA ASP A 604 -16.02 23.93 -3.76
C ASP A 604 -15.89 25.47 -3.69
N PRO A 605 -14.68 25.99 -3.38
CA PRO A 605 -14.47 27.42 -3.29
C PRO A 605 -14.34 28.10 -4.65
N LYS A 606 -14.36 27.41 -5.79
CA LYS A 606 -14.04 27.97 -7.11
C LYS A 606 -14.80 29.24 -7.45
N ARG A 607 -16.11 29.30 -7.18
CA ARG A 607 -16.93 30.50 -7.43
C ARG A 607 -16.66 31.63 -6.42
N HIS A 608 -16.17 31.27 -5.24
CA HIS A 608 -15.83 32.19 -4.16
C HIS A 608 -14.47 32.86 -4.39
N ILE A 609 -13.48 32.10 -4.87
CA ILE A 609 -12.09 32.53 -5.02
C ILE A 609 -11.66 32.78 -6.48
N GLY A 610 -12.47 32.38 -7.46
CA GLY A 610 -12.24 32.69 -8.88
C GLY A 610 -11.39 31.66 -9.66
N PHE A 611 -10.93 30.58 -9.04
CA PHE A 611 -10.17 29.51 -9.71
C PHE A 611 -10.39 28.15 -9.03
N ASP A 612 -10.07 27.08 -9.75
CA ASP A 612 -10.30 25.70 -9.29
C ASP A 612 -9.08 25.15 -8.55
N ILE A 613 -9.20 24.95 -7.23
CA ILE A 613 -8.12 24.37 -6.43
C ILE A 613 -7.99 22.85 -6.59
N PHE A 614 -9.03 22.19 -7.14
CA PHE A 614 -9.11 20.73 -7.27
C PHE A 614 -8.77 20.22 -8.66
N THR A 615 -8.48 21.11 -9.61
CA THR A 615 -8.08 20.70 -10.96
C THR A 615 -6.74 19.98 -10.94
N GLU A 616 -6.65 18.89 -11.70
CA GLU A 616 -5.40 18.14 -11.94
C GLU A 616 -4.71 18.54 -13.26
N SER A 617 -5.25 19.51 -13.99
CA SER A 617 -4.68 19.98 -15.27
C SER A 617 -3.70 21.15 -15.12
N VAL A 618 -3.84 21.96 -14.08
CA VAL A 618 -3.02 23.14 -13.82
C VAL A 618 -2.75 23.27 -12.34
N ASP A 619 -1.47 23.42 -12.00
CA ASP A 619 -1.07 23.49 -10.60
C ASP A 619 -1.35 24.88 -9.99
N GLU A 620 -1.26 25.93 -10.80
CA GLU A 620 -1.34 27.31 -10.35
C GLU A 620 -2.72 27.94 -10.58
N PRO A 621 -3.15 28.92 -9.75
CA PRO A 621 -4.30 29.75 -10.05
C PRO A 621 -4.16 30.42 -11.42
N VAL A 622 -5.06 30.05 -12.34
CA VAL A 622 -5.26 30.77 -13.61
C VAL A 622 -6.22 31.91 -13.30
N VAL A 623 -5.72 33.14 -13.27
CA VAL A 623 -6.60 34.31 -13.18
C VAL A 623 -7.41 34.34 -14.47
N ALA A 624 -8.73 34.18 -14.37
CA ALA A 624 -9.60 34.38 -15.53
C ALA A 624 -9.41 35.81 -16.02
N ALA A 625 -9.06 35.99 -17.30
CA ALA A 625 -9.14 37.31 -17.92
C ALA A 625 -10.59 37.77 -17.83
N GLU A 626 -10.83 38.94 -17.21
CA GLU A 626 -12.16 39.56 -17.09
C GLU A 626 -12.80 39.83 -18.45
#